data_AF-A0A535W2W6-F1
#
_entry.id   AF-A0A535W2W6-F1
#
_cell.length_a   1.000
_cell.length_b   1.000
_cell.length_c   1.000
_cell.angle_alpha   90.00
_cell.angle_beta   90.00
_cell.angle_gamma   90.00
#
_symmetry.space_group_name_H-M   'P 1'
#
loop_
_entity.id
_entity.type
_entity.pdbx_description
1 polymer ?
#
loop_
_entity_poly.entity_id
_entity_poly.type
_entity_poly.pdbx_seq_one_letter_code
_entity_poly.pdbx_strand_id
1 'polypeptide(L)'
;MISAAHGPQQAHNPQSAESALYRRSGNGPWQRVQDGFPEPRGLLTAVLATHEAEPGVFYAANNKGAFRSADAGSSWEALPIRWPQGMRIGRAHALAVVPE
;
A
#
# COMPACT_ATOMS: atom_id res chain seq x y z
N MET A 1 -9.72 -2.01 4.01
CA MET A 1 -8.85 -0.85 3.73
C MET A 1 -9.09 -0.34 2.34
N ILE A 2 -8.69 0.90 2.06
CA ILE A 2 -8.71 1.46 0.71
C ILE A 2 -7.41 2.22 0.43
N SER A 3 -7.01 2.26 -0.84
CA SER A 3 -6.06 3.23 -1.35
C SER A 3 -6.84 4.29 -2.14
N ALA A 4 -6.55 5.57 -1.91
CA ALA A 4 -7.23 6.67 -2.58
C ALA A 4 -6.24 7.77 -2.97
N ALA A 5 -6.57 8.51 -4.03
CA ALA A 5 -5.85 9.67 -4.52
C ALA A 5 -6.82 10.85 -4.70
N HIS A 6 -6.31 12.08 -4.63
CA HIS A 6 -7.12 13.30 -4.74
C HIS A 6 -7.79 13.53 -6.11
N GLY A 7 -7.38 12.79 -7.16
CA GLY A 7 -8.04 12.82 -8.46
C GLY A 7 -7.41 11.87 -9.49
N PRO A 8 -8.12 11.59 -10.61
CA PRO A 8 -7.67 10.63 -11.63
C PRO A 8 -6.35 11.05 -12.33
N GLN A 9 -6.08 12.35 -12.44
CA GLN A 9 -4.83 12.87 -13.03
C GLN A 9 -3.61 12.63 -12.11
N GLN A 10 -3.78 12.79 -10.79
CA GLN A 10 -2.74 12.59 -9.79
C GLN A 10 -2.46 11.09 -9.55
N ALA A 11 -3.46 10.22 -9.73
CA ALA A 11 -3.23 8.77 -9.63
C ALA A 11 -2.23 8.23 -10.69
N HIS A 12 -1.99 8.95 -11.80
CA HIS A 12 -1.20 8.50 -12.97
C HIS A 12 0.06 9.30 -13.28
N ASN A 13 0.35 10.41 -12.59
CA ASN A 13 1.52 11.24 -12.84
C ASN A 13 2.55 11.15 -11.69
N PRO A 14 3.72 10.50 -11.88
CA PRO A 14 4.72 10.35 -10.83
C PRO A 14 5.38 11.66 -10.34
N GLN A 15 5.17 12.80 -11.03
CA GLN A 15 5.63 14.11 -10.57
C GLN A 15 4.65 14.81 -9.60
N SER A 16 3.38 14.40 -9.57
CA SER A 16 2.33 15.02 -8.75
C SER A 16 1.43 14.02 -7.99
N ALA A 17 1.79 12.73 -8.01
CA ALA A 17 1.00 11.70 -7.35
C ALA A 17 0.99 11.88 -5.84
N GLU A 18 -0.21 11.97 -5.30
CA GLU A 18 -0.49 11.94 -3.87
C GLU A 18 -1.55 10.87 -3.61
N SER A 19 -1.09 9.68 -3.22
CA SER A 19 -1.95 8.59 -2.77
C SER A 19 -1.66 8.28 -1.31
N ALA A 20 -2.64 7.75 -0.59
CA ALA A 20 -2.45 7.27 0.77
C ALA A 20 -3.26 5.99 1.01
N LEU A 21 -2.90 5.27 2.08
CA LEU A 21 -3.73 4.20 2.62
C LEU A 21 -4.66 4.75 3.69
N TYR A 22 -5.89 4.29 3.67
CA TYR A 22 -6.89 4.58 4.69
C TYR A 22 -7.45 3.28 5.28
N ARG A 23 -7.63 3.32 6.60
CA ARG A 23 -8.21 2.24 7.39
C ARG A 23 -9.47 2.74 8.11
N ARG A 24 -10.44 1.86 8.25
CA ARG A 24 -11.66 2.07 9.05
C ARG A 24 -11.80 0.91 10.03
N SER A 25 -12.14 1.22 11.29
CA SER A 25 -12.48 0.22 12.29
C SER A 25 -13.99 0.30 12.60
N GLY A 26 -14.69 -0.82 12.47
CA GLY A 26 -16.15 -0.87 12.62
C GLY A 26 -16.86 0.19 11.79
N ASN A 27 -17.75 0.95 12.44
CA ASN A 27 -18.50 2.04 11.81
C ASN A 27 -17.84 3.42 11.94
N GLY A 28 -16.63 3.51 12.50
CA GLY A 28 -15.90 4.78 12.68
C GLY A 28 -15.51 5.47 11.36
N PRO A 29 -14.89 6.66 11.39
CA PRO A 29 -14.42 7.32 10.18
C PRO A 29 -13.22 6.58 9.55
N TRP A 30 -12.98 6.83 8.27
CA TRP A 30 -11.72 6.45 7.63
C TRP A 30 -10.58 7.31 8.19
N GLN A 31 -9.47 6.68 8.53
CA GLN A 31 -8.28 7.31 9.06
C GLN A 31 -7.10 7.00 8.15
N ARG A 32 -6.27 8.02 7.88
CA ARG A 32 -5.04 7.85 7.09
C ARG A 32 -4.04 7.02 7.89
N VAL A 33 -3.48 6.01 7.24
CA VAL A 33 -2.36 5.24 7.75
C VAL A 33 -1.09 6.08 7.63
N GLN A 34 -0.33 6.16 8.72
CA GLN A 34 0.92 6.94 8.79
C GLN A 34 2.07 6.09 9.33
N ASP A 35 1.80 5.18 10.27
CA ASP A 35 2.83 4.39 10.91
C ASP A 35 3.44 3.35 9.95
N GLY A 36 4.73 3.53 9.67
CA GLY A 36 5.53 2.64 8.83
C GLY A 36 5.15 2.55 7.34
N PHE A 37 4.25 3.43 6.86
CA PHE A 37 3.87 3.51 5.45
C PHE A 37 4.44 4.77 4.77
N PRO A 38 4.79 4.74 3.48
CA PRO A 38 5.38 5.91 2.80
C PRO A 38 4.48 7.16 2.82
N GLU A 39 5.11 8.33 2.89
CA GLU A 39 4.42 9.62 2.77
C GLU A 39 3.72 9.77 1.41
N PRO A 40 2.58 10.51 1.34
CA PRO A 40 1.76 10.57 0.13
C PRO A 40 2.47 11.16 -1.09
N ARG A 41 3.39 12.10 -0.89
CA ARG A 41 4.05 12.83 -1.98
C ARG A 41 4.91 11.88 -2.82
N GLY A 42 4.57 11.78 -4.11
CA GLY A 42 5.23 10.88 -5.06
C GLY A 42 4.84 9.41 -4.88
N LEU A 43 3.76 9.12 -4.14
CA LEU A 43 3.24 7.78 -3.93
C LEU A 43 2.13 7.47 -4.95
N LEU A 44 2.37 6.46 -5.78
CA LEU A 44 1.34 5.88 -6.62
C LEU A 44 0.40 5.03 -5.79
N THR A 45 -0.83 4.87 -6.27
CA THR A 45 -1.87 4.04 -5.64
C THR A 45 -1.33 2.64 -5.36
N ALA A 46 -1.59 2.15 -4.14
CA ALA A 46 -1.16 0.84 -3.71
C ALA A 46 -2.18 -0.23 -4.13
N VAL A 47 -1.67 -1.38 -4.55
CA VAL A 47 -2.48 -2.61 -4.66
C VAL A 47 -2.49 -3.28 -3.29
N LEU A 48 -3.67 -3.71 -2.83
CA LEU A 48 -3.86 -4.36 -1.54
C LEU A 48 -4.20 -5.83 -1.73
N ALA A 49 -3.71 -6.67 -0.82
CA ALA A 49 -4.06 -8.08 -0.74
C ALA A 49 -4.18 -8.53 0.73
N THR A 50 -4.93 -9.62 0.94
CA THR A 50 -5.09 -10.32 2.22
C THR A 50 -5.03 -11.81 1.96
N HIS A 51 -4.83 -12.61 3.01
CA HIS A 51 -4.88 -14.06 2.93
C HIS A 51 -5.84 -14.62 3.99
N GLU A 52 -6.69 -15.57 3.61
CA GLU A 52 -7.71 -16.13 4.51
C GLU A 52 -7.09 -16.88 5.70
N ALA A 53 -5.94 -17.53 5.50
CA ALA A 53 -5.22 -18.22 6.58
C ALA A 53 -4.47 -17.26 7.53
N GLU A 54 -4.39 -15.96 7.22
CA GLU A 54 -3.76 -14.94 8.07
C GLU A 54 -4.73 -13.79 8.40
N PRO A 55 -5.78 -14.02 9.22
CA PRO A 55 -6.74 -12.98 9.58
C PRO A 55 -6.05 -11.77 10.21
N GLY A 56 -6.38 -10.57 9.72
CA GLY A 56 -5.79 -9.32 10.21
C GLY A 56 -4.45 -8.95 9.57
N VAL A 57 -3.88 -9.83 8.74
CA VAL A 57 -2.68 -9.50 7.96
C VAL A 57 -3.08 -8.86 6.64
N PHE A 58 -2.40 -7.78 6.29
CA PHE A 58 -2.57 -7.09 5.03
C PHE A 58 -1.24 -6.87 4.34
N TYR A 59 -1.29 -6.90 3.01
CA TYR A 59 -0.15 -6.65 2.15
C TYR A 59 -0.47 -5.49 1.21
N ALA A 60 0.54 -4.67 0.92
CA ALA A 60 0.43 -3.54 0.02
C ALA A 60 1.66 -3.48 -0.90
N ALA A 61 1.46 -3.15 -2.17
CA ALA A 61 2.55 -2.88 -3.10
C ALA A 61 2.32 -1.58 -3.86
N ASN A 62 3.35 -0.74 -3.94
CA ASN A 62 3.35 0.52 -4.69
C ASN A 62 4.75 0.81 -5.27
N ASN A 63 4.94 2.00 -5.85
CA ASN A 63 6.22 2.43 -6.44
C ASN A 63 7.37 2.63 -5.45
N LYS A 64 7.15 2.43 -4.15
CA LYS A 64 8.15 2.50 -3.07
C LYS A 64 8.48 1.14 -2.47
N GLY A 65 7.79 0.07 -2.86
CA GLY A 65 8.07 -1.28 -2.41
C GLY A 65 6.82 -2.10 -2.08
N ALA A 66 7.05 -3.21 -1.38
CA ALA A 66 6.01 -4.03 -0.78
C ALA A 66 6.06 -3.88 0.74
N PHE A 67 4.90 -3.91 1.36
CA PHE A 67 4.71 -3.67 2.78
C PHE A 67 3.76 -4.71 3.36
N ARG A 68 3.94 -5.04 4.64
CA ARG A 68 3.08 -5.93 5.40
C ARG A 68 2.60 -5.23 6.65
N SER A 69 1.35 -5.46 7.02
CA SER A 69 0.79 -5.12 8.32
C SER A 69 0.30 -6.39 8.98
N ALA A 70 0.67 -6.60 10.25
CA ALA A 70 0.24 -7.74 11.05
C ALA A 70 -0.93 -7.41 12.00
N ASP A 71 -1.37 -6.15 12.03
CA ASP A 71 -2.27 -5.59 13.06
C ASP A 71 -3.49 -4.90 12.45
N ALA A 72 -4.06 -5.55 11.43
CA ALA A 72 -5.22 -5.09 10.68
C ALA A 72 -5.02 -3.75 9.96
N GLY A 73 -3.81 -3.43 9.52
CA GLY A 73 -3.47 -2.23 8.78
C GLY A 73 -3.16 -1.01 9.65
N SER A 74 -2.91 -1.21 10.95
CA SER A 74 -2.68 -0.11 11.91
C SER A 74 -1.24 0.40 11.82
N SER A 75 -0.27 -0.52 11.73
CA SER A 75 1.14 -0.26 11.46
C SER A 75 1.64 -1.13 10.30
N TRP A 76 2.68 -0.66 9.62
CA TRP A 76 3.22 -1.31 8.43
C TRP A 76 4.74 -1.45 8.51
N GLU A 77 5.25 -2.51 7.90
CA GLU A 77 6.68 -2.75 7.76
C GLU A 77 7.01 -2.98 6.29
N ALA A 78 8.12 -2.41 5.83
CA ALA A 78 8.62 -2.68 4.49
C ALA A 78 9.16 -4.12 4.42
N LEU A 79 8.70 -4.89 3.44
CA LEU A 79 9.22 -6.22 3.19
C LEU A 79 10.60 -6.11 2.53
N PRO A 80 11.61 -6.88 3.01
CA PRO A 80 12.98 -6.82 2.49
C PRO A 80 13.09 -7.54 1.14
N ILE A 81 12.50 -6.98 0.08
CA ILE A 81 12.57 -7.50 -1.28
C ILE A 81 13.78 -6.90 -1.99
N ARG A 82 14.67 -7.77 -2.50
CA ARG A 82 15.81 -7.35 -3.31
C ARG A 82 15.39 -7.19 -4.77
N TRP A 83 15.24 -5.94 -5.19
CA TRP A 83 14.98 -5.60 -6.59
C TRP A 83 16.28 -5.60 -7.40
N PRO A 84 16.25 -5.98 -8.69
CA PRO A 84 17.38 -5.82 -9.58
C PRO A 84 17.91 -4.37 -9.57
N GLN A 85 19.22 -4.22 -9.61
CA GLN A 85 19.88 -2.92 -9.65
C GLN A 85 19.37 -2.09 -10.84
N GLY A 86 19.06 -0.80 -10.60
CA GLY A 86 18.51 0.10 -11.62
C GLY A 86 17.00 -0.05 -11.86
N MET A 87 16.33 -1.00 -11.23
CA MET A 87 14.87 -1.13 -11.33
C MET A 87 14.18 -0.01 -10.54
N ARG A 88 13.44 0.83 -11.24
CA ARG A 88 12.44 1.70 -10.63
C ARG A 88 11.14 0.92 -10.55
N ILE A 89 10.64 0.68 -9.34
CA ILE A 89 9.29 0.11 -9.18
C ILE A 89 8.32 1.16 -9.70
N GLY A 90 7.70 0.87 -10.84
CA GLY A 90 6.64 1.68 -11.41
C GLY A 90 5.34 1.50 -10.64
N ARG A 91 4.22 1.65 -11.34
CA ARG A 91 2.92 1.26 -10.78
C ARG A 91 2.90 -0.25 -10.54
N ALA A 92 2.55 -0.65 -9.32
CA ALA A 92 2.16 -2.04 -9.05
C ALA A 92 0.79 -2.30 -9.71
N HIS A 93 0.69 -3.35 -10.51
CA HIS A 93 -0.55 -3.67 -11.24
C HIS A 93 -1.41 -4.70 -10.50
N ALA A 94 -0.78 -5.67 -9.84
CA ALA A 94 -1.44 -6.72 -9.10
C ALA A 94 -0.56 -7.20 -7.94
N LEU A 95 -1.18 -7.78 -6.93
CA LEU A 95 -0.53 -8.47 -5.81
C LEU A 95 -1.38 -9.69 -5.48
N ALA A 96 -0.75 -10.86 -5.38
CA ALA A 96 -1.39 -12.09 -4.94
C ALA A 96 -0.59 -12.67 -3.77
N VAL A 97 -1.30 -13.13 -2.75
CA VAL A 97 -0.73 -13.88 -1.62
C VAL A 97 -1.21 -15.30 -1.81
N VAL A 98 -0.28 -16.22 -2.05
CA VAL A 98 -0.57 -17.63 -2.29
C VAL A 98 -0.19 -18.44 -1.04
N PRO A 99 -1.00 -19.43 -0.66
CA PRO A 99 -0.56 -20.41 0.33
C PRO A 99 0.63 -21.20 -0.22
N GLU A 100 1.46 -21.72 0.68
CA GLU A 100 2.48 -22.72 0.33
C GLU A 100 1.87 -24.02 -0.22
#